data_AF-A0A1B6HFW8-F1
#
_entry.id   AF-A0A1B6HFW8-F1
#
_cell.length_a   1.000
_cell.length_b   1.000
_cell.length_c   1.000
_cell.angle_alpha   90.00
_cell.angle_beta   90.00
_cell.angle_gamma   90.00
#
_symmetry.space_group_name_H-M   'P 1'
#
loop_
_entity.id
_entity.type
_entity.pdbx_description
1 polymer ?
#
loop_
_entity_poly.entity_id
_entity_poly.type
_entity_poly.pdbx_seq_one_letter_code
_entity_poly.pdbx_strand_id
1 'polypeptide(L)'
;LEATAAALPSLRAAVHRMQAGAFVRSKHSDPGHFAPRWSTLRWGLCVPAACNDSEVEAGLRHFLQGYQLPGIMVDPVIKPGMCYTTQRGTVLPFLTLVTLGFFGGILMLAVVSTMVDTNSNYPNAEKLERRDRAVLAFSLRRNWQALVSRRTDELPVIHGIRSVFTIMLFAAHKL
;
A
#
# COMPACT_ATOMS: atom_id res chain seq x y z
N LEU A 1 6.83 5.41 -21.75
CA LEU A 1 8.18 5.40 -22.33
C LEU A 1 8.27 4.24 -23.32
N GLU A 2 8.67 4.50 -24.57
CA GLU A 2 8.74 3.45 -25.60
C GLU A 2 9.97 3.67 -26.50
N ALA A 3 10.71 2.59 -26.81
CA ALA A 3 11.85 2.65 -27.72
C ALA A 3 11.46 2.08 -29.09
N THR A 4 11.63 2.87 -30.15
CA THR A 4 11.30 2.49 -31.53
C THR A 4 12.45 1.82 -32.26
N ALA A 5 12.19 1.34 -33.47
CA ALA A 5 13.20 0.76 -34.36
C ALA A 5 14.34 1.73 -34.74
N ALA A 6 14.13 3.03 -34.61
CA ALA A 6 15.13 4.06 -34.90
C ALA A 6 16.11 4.31 -33.74
N ALA A 7 15.86 3.77 -32.54
CA ALA A 7 16.74 3.96 -31.39
C ALA A 7 18.08 3.22 -31.53
N LEU A 8 19.15 3.79 -30.96
CA LEU A 8 20.42 3.08 -30.84
C LEU A 8 20.24 1.72 -30.14
N PRO A 9 20.98 0.67 -30.55
CA PRO A 9 20.82 -0.68 -29.99
C PRO A 9 21.04 -0.74 -28.46
N SER A 10 22.05 -0.02 -27.97
CA SER A 10 22.37 0.09 -26.54
C SER A 10 21.22 0.72 -25.75
N LEU A 11 20.60 1.76 -26.31
CA LEU A 11 19.51 2.50 -25.72
C LEU A 11 18.22 1.66 -25.68
N ARG A 12 17.92 0.93 -26.77
CA ARG A 12 16.83 -0.04 -26.81
C ARG A 12 17.01 -1.14 -25.76
N ALA A 13 18.22 -1.67 -25.63
CA ALA A 13 18.52 -2.70 -24.64
C ALA A 13 18.38 -2.17 -23.19
N ALA A 14 18.78 -0.92 -22.93
CA ALA A 14 18.59 -0.28 -21.64
C ALA A 14 17.09 -0.11 -21.32
N VAL A 15 16.31 0.43 -22.26
CA VAL A 15 14.85 0.57 -22.09
C VAL A 15 14.16 -0.78 -21.88
N HIS A 16 14.55 -1.79 -22.65
CA HIS A 16 14.02 -3.15 -22.52
C HIS A 16 14.28 -3.73 -21.12
N ARG A 17 15.48 -3.51 -20.56
CA ARG A 17 15.81 -3.94 -19.19
C ARG A 17 15.07 -3.14 -18.13
N MET A 18 14.96 -1.81 -18.30
CA MET A 18 14.19 -0.95 -17.39
C MET A 18 12.71 -1.37 -17.33
N GLN A 19 12.16 -1.88 -18.43
CA GLN A 19 10.78 -2.38 -18.52
C GLN A 19 10.64 -3.85 -18.10
N ALA A 20 11.62 -4.43 -17.39
CA ALA A 20 11.63 -5.84 -17.01
C ALA A 20 11.39 -6.80 -18.19
N GLY A 21 11.99 -6.50 -19.34
CA GLY A 21 11.82 -7.29 -20.56
C GLY A 21 10.53 -7.03 -21.32
N ALA A 22 9.82 -5.93 -21.02
CA ALA A 22 8.54 -5.58 -21.61
C ALA A 22 7.48 -6.70 -21.46
N PHE A 23 7.54 -7.45 -20.35
CA PHE A 23 6.63 -8.57 -20.08
C PHE A 23 5.15 -8.17 -20.21
N VAL A 24 4.80 -6.96 -19.77
CA VAL A 24 3.52 -6.31 -20.10
C VAL A 24 3.78 -4.88 -20.53
N ARG A 25 3.44 -4.56 -21.78
CA ARG A 25 3.43 -3.18 -22.27
C ARG A 25 2.15 -2.51 -21.83
N SER A 26 2.28 -1.35 -21.19
CA SER A 26 1.14 -0.52 -20.79
C SER A 26 1.43 0.96 -21.06
N LYS A 27 0.44 1.68 -21.53
CA LYS A 27 0.48 3.13 -21.65
C LYS A 27 -0.21 3.76 -20.45
N HIS A 28 0.06 5.04 -20.25
CA HIS A 28 -0.64 5.83 -19.25
C HIS A 28 -2.17 5.81 -19.49
N SER A 29 -2.58 5.86 -20.76
CA SER A 29 -3.97 5.87 -21.23
C SER A 29 -4.72 4.55 -21.09
N ASP A 30 -4.01 3.44 -20.88
CA ASP A 30 -4.66 2.13 -20.77
C ASP A 30 -5.47 2.06 -19.46
N PRO A 31 -6.56 1.29 -19.41
CA PRO A 31 -7.33 1.10 -18.18
C PRO A 31 -6.50 0.45 -17.07
N GLY A 32 -6.96 0.58 -15.83
CA GLY A 32 -6.33 -0.07 -14.68
C GLY A 32 -6.34 -1.58 -14.85
N HIS A 33 -5.15 -2.20 -14.88
CA HIS A 33 -4.99 -3.65 -14.81
C HIS A 33 -4.34 -4.02 -13.48
N PHE A 34 -4.62 -5.22 -12.98
CA PHE A 34 -3.98 -5.78 -11.78
C PHE A 34 -2.45 -5.91 -11.93
N ALA A 35 -1.95 -6.00 -13.17
CA ALA A 35 -0.52 -6.08 -13.45
C ALA A 35 0.18 -4.71 -13.27
N PRO A 36 1.38 -4.67 -12.67
CA PRO A 36 2.17 -3.46 -12.55
C PRO A 36 2.48 -2.84 -13.92
N ARG A 37 2.53 -1.51 -14.00
CA ARG A 37 2.90 -0.79 -15.22
C ARG A 37 4.41 -0.56 -15.28
N TRP A 38 5.15 -1.44 -15.93
CA TRP A 38 6.62 -1.36 -16.05
C TRP A 38 7.14 -0.30 -17.03
N SER A 39 6.27 0.29 -17.85
CA SER A 39 6.60 1.28 -18.90
C SER A 39 6.29 2.74 -18.52
N THR A 40 5.83 2.96 -17.28
CA THR A 40 5.49 4.30 -16.74
C THR A 40 6.44 4.66 -15.61
N LEU A 41 7.12 5.80 -15.71
CA LEU A 41 7.94 6.35 -14.63
C LEU A 41 7.13 7.42 -13.89
N ARG A 42 6.99 7.27 -12.57
CA ARG A 42 6.38 8.29 -11.70
C ARG A 42 7.48 9.08 -11.00
N TRP A 43 7.40 10.40 -11.09
CA TRP A 43 8.33 11.32 -10.46
C TRP A 43 7.56 12.55 -9.98
N GLY A 44 8.10 13.27 -9.00
CA GLY A 44 7.51 14.49 -8.46
C GLY A 44 8.44 15.68 -8.68
N LEU A 45 7.86 16.84 -8.98
CA LEU A 45 8.57 18.11 -9.11
C LEU A 45 7.90 19.14 -8.20
N CYS A 46 8.69 19.94 -7.51
CA CYS A 46 8.18 21.12 -6.82
C CYS A 46 8.05 22.27 -7.82
N VAL A 47 6.84 22.80 -7.95
CA VAL A 47 6.53 23.96 -8.79
C VAL A 47 5.90 25.06 -7.95
N PRO A 48 5.99 26.34 -8.37
CA PRO A 48 5.29 27.42 -7.69
C PRO A 48 3.78 27.17 -7.62
N ALA A 49 3.14 27.59 -6.52
CA ALA A 49 1.70 27.42 -6.32
C ALA A 49 0.84 28.22 -7.32
N ALA A 50 1.43 29.17 -8.04
CA ALA A 50 0.76 29.94 -9.09
C ALA A 50 0.57 29.13 -10.40
N CYS A 51 1.35 28.07 -10.61
CA CYS A 51 1.28 27.28 -11.84
C CYS A 51 0.12 26.29 -11.78
N ASN A 52 -0.66 26.23 -12.84
CA ASN A 52 -1.71 25.22 -12.98
C ASN A 52 -1.18 23.91 -13.57
N ASP A 53 -1.90 22.79 -13.39
CA ASP A 53 -1.50 21.46 -13.88
C ASP A 53 -1.22 21.44 -15.39
N SER A 54 -2.07 22.12 -16.16
CA SER A 54 -1.92 22.26 -17.63
C SER A 54 -0.66 23.02 -18.04
N GLU A 55 -0.28 24.04 -17.28
CA GLU A 55 0.91 24.87 -17.56
C GLU A 55 2.19 24.10 -17.30
N VAL A 56 2.22 23.34 -16.20
CA VAL A 56 3.35 22.48 -15.86
C VAL A 56 3.49 21.36 -16.90
N GLU A 57 2.38 20.78 -17.36
CA GLU A 57 2.42 19.76 -18.41
C GLU A 57 2.94 20.33 -19.74
N ALA A 58 2.43 21.48 -20.16
CA ALA A 58 2.89 22.15 -21.38
C ALA A 58 4.38 22.52 -21.30
N GLY A 59 4.83 23.08 -20.17
CA GLY A 59 6.23 23.42 -19.94
C GLY A 59 7.15 22.19 -19.97
N LEU A 60 6.71 21.08 -19.37
CA LEU A 60 7.46 19.82 -19.37
C LEU A 60 7.50 19.19 -20.77
N ARG A 61 6.39 19.21 -21.52
CA ARG A 61 6.37 18.78 -22.93
C ARG A 61 7.36 19.59 -23.75
N HIS A 62 7.37 20.92 -23.60
CA HIS A 62 8.31 21.80 -24.32
C HIS A 62 9.77 21.53 -23.92
N PHE A 63 10.07 21.36 -22.63
CA PHE A 63 11.41 21.02 -22.18
C PHE A 63 11.90 19.69 -22.76
N LEU A 64 11.05 18.66 -22.77
CA LEU A 64 11.40 17.33 -23.27
C LEU A 64 11.54 17.28 -24.79
N GLN A 65 10.95 18.20 -25.55
CA GLN A 65 11.19 18.31 -27.00
C GLN A 65 12.68 18.51 -27.32
N GLY A 66 13.40 19.29 -26.49
CA GLY A 66 14.85 19.48 -26.64
C GLY A 66 15.70 18.24 -26.34
N TYR A 67 15.12 17.23 -25.68
CA TYR A 67 15.78 15.97 -25.30
C TYR A 67 15.20 14.75 -26.00
N GLN A 68 14.45 14.95 -27.09
CA GLN A 68 13.94 13.84 -27.91
C GLN A 68 15.10 13.12 -28.59
N LEU A 69 15.57 12.05 -27.95
CA LEU A 69 16.53 11.13 -28.54
C LEU A 69 15.85 10.38 -29.69
N PRO A 70 16.55 10.17 -30.83
CA PRO A 70 16.00 9.41 -31.94
C PRO A 70 15.56 8.03 -31.46
N GLY A 71 14.27 7.77 -31.62
CA GLY A 71 13.64 6.52 -31.27
C GLY A 71 13.30 6.29 -29.79
N ILE A 72 13.34 7.29 -28.91
CA ILE A 72 12.63 7.21 -27.62
C ILE A 72 11.43 8.15 -27.64
N MET A 73 10.25 7.60 -27.33
CA MET A 73 9.05 8.39 -27.05
C MET A 73 8.84 8.51 -25.54
N VAL A 74 8.86 9.75 -25.05
CA VAL A 74 8.51 10.13 -23.68
C VAL A 74 7.27 11.02 -23.75
N ASP A 75 6.18 10.56 -23.14
CA ASP A 75 4.94 11.33 -23.03
C ASP A 75 4.75 11.72 -21.56
N PRO A 76 5.02 12.98 -21.18
CA PRO A 76 4.72 13.47 -19.84
C PRO A 76 3.21 13.70 -19.69
N VAL A 77 2.62 13.21 -18.62
CA VAL A 77 1.22 13.48 -18.28
C VAL A 77 1.10 13.82 -16.82
N ILE A 78 0.41 14.93 -16.52
CA ILE A 78 0.10 15.34 -15.16
C ILE A 78 -1.38 15.11 -14.95
N LYS A 79 -1.73 14.25 -13.98
CA LYS A 79 -3.15 14.04 -13.65
C LYS A 79 -3.67 15.21 -12.80
N PRO A 80 -4.86 15.75 -13.11
CA PRO A 80 -5.47 16.79 -12.28
C PRO A 80 -5.66 16.27 -10.84
N GLY A 81 -5.39 17.12 -9.85
CA GLY A 81 -5.47 16.77 -8.43
C GLY A 81 -4.24 16.04 -7.84
N MET A 82 -3.17 15.85 -8.62
CA MET A 82 -1.88 15.33 -8.10
C MET A 82 -0.92 16.45 -7.66
N CYS A 83 -1.31 17.72 -7.79
CA CYS A 83 -0.55 18.86 -7.30
C CYS A 83 -0.86 19.07 -5.81
N TYR A 84 0.11 18.76 -4.96
CA TYR A 84 0.00 18.98 -3.52
C TYR A 84 0.68 20.28 -3.14
N THR A 85 -0.09 21.22 -2.59
CA THR A 85 0.51 22.36 -1.90
C THR A 85 0.83 21.93 -0.48
N THR A 86 2.01 22.28 0.03
CA THR A 86 2.33 22.06 1.43
C THR A 86 1.40 22.93 2.28
N GLN A 87 0.29 22.35 2.74
CA GLN A 87 -0.51 22.95 3.79
C GLN A 87 0.22 22.75 5.12
N ARG A 88 0.91 23.80 5.57
CA ARG A 88 1.45 23.83 6.94
C ARG A 88 0.26 23.86 7.90
N GLY A 89 0.09 22.80 8.68
CA GLY A 89 -0.87 22.74 9.77
C GLY A 89 -2.23 22.13 9.40
N THR A 90 -2.27 20.99 8.71
CA THR A 90 -3.50 20.24 8.58
C THR A 90 -3.95 19.75 9.96
N VAL A 91 -4.91 20.46 10.54
CA VAL A 91 -5.71 19.96 11.65
C VAL A 91 -6.29 18.61 11.22
N LEU A 92 -6.06 17.57 12.02
CA LEU A 92 -6.55 16.22 11.74
C LEU A 92 -8.07 16.31 11.50
N PRO A 93 -8.60 15.75 10.39
CA PRO A 93 -10.03 15.78 10.13
C PRO A 93 -10.78 15.17 11.31
N PHE A 94 -11.95 15.71 11.67
CA PHE A 94 -12.76 15.19 12.77
C PHE A 94 -12.98 13.66 12.67
N LEU A 95 -13.27 13.17 11.46
CA LEU A 95 -13.40 11.73 11.20
C LEU A 95 -12.13 10.96 11.53
N THR A 96 -10.95 11.51 11.22
CA THR A 96 -9.66 10.88 11.54
C THR A 96 -9.41 10.84 13.04
N LEU A 97 -9.83 11.87 13.77
CA LEU A 97 -9.74 11.87 15.23
C LEU A 97 -10.68 10.83 15.85
N VAL A 98 -11.92 10.71 15.34
CA VAL A 98 -12.89 9.69 15.79
C VAL A 98 -12.38 8.29 15.50
N THR A 99 -11.85 8.01 14.31
CA THR A 99 -11.30 6.69 13.99
C THR A 99 -10.10 6.37 14.85
N LEU A 100 -9.19 7.34 15.05
CA LEU A 100 -8.04 7.16 15.94
C LEU A 100 -8.48 6.89 17.38
N GLY A 101 -9.49 7.60 17.88
CA GLY A 101 -10.07 7.38 19.20
C GLY A 101 -10.72 6.00 19.34
N PHE A 102 -11.48 5.56 18.34
CA PHE A 102 -12.12 4.23 18.34
C PHE A 102 -11.09 3.10 18.39
N PHE A 103 -10.12 3.11 17.47
CA PHE A 103 -9.07 2.08 17.44
C PHE A 103 -8.13 2.17 18.64
N GLY A 104 -7.81 3.39 19.09
CA GLY A 104 -7.06 3.62 20.32
C GLY A 104 -7.77 3.06 21.55
N GLY A 105 -9.10 3.23 21.64
CA GLY A 105 -9.93 2.66 22.71
C GLY A 105 -9.92 1.14 22.70
N ILE A 106 -10.07 0.51 21.54
CA ILE A 106 -9.95 -0.95 21.40
C ILE A 106 -8.56 -1.44 21.82
N LEU A 107 -7.50 -0.75 21.39
CA LEU A 107 -6.13 -1.09 21.75
C LEU A 107 -5.92 -0.99 23.27
N MET A 108 -6.44 0.07 23.91
CA MET A 108 -6.40 0.22 25.36
C MET A 108 -7.14 -0.90 26.09
N LEU A 109 -8.35 -1.27 25.62
CA LEU A 109 -9.09 -2.41 26.18
C LEU A 109 -8.31 -3.72 26.03
N ALA A 110 -7.67 -3.93 24.89
CA ALA A 110 -6.82 -5.10 24.64
C ALA A 110 -5.59 -5.14 25.57
N VAL A 111 -4.94 -4.00 25.81
CA VAL A 111 -3.80 -3.90 26.74
C VAL A 111 -4.25 -4.17 28.17
N VAL A 112 -5.30 -3.48 28.65
CA VAL A 112 -5.83 -3.63 30.02
C VAL A 112 -6.28 -5.07 30.27
N SER A 113 -7.05 -5.66 29.36
CA SER A 113 -7.48 -7.05 29.47
C SER A 113 -6.30 -8.03 29.50
N THR A 114 -5.26 -7.81 28.68
CA THR A 114 -4.06 -8.65 28.68
C THR A 114 -3.24 -8.51 29.97
N MET A 115 -3.16 -7.31 30.55
CA MET A 115 -2.51 -7.08 31.84
C MET A 115 -3.26 -7.78 32.97
N VAL A 116 -4.59 -7.64 33.02
CA VAL A 116 -5.44 -8.33 34.00
C VAL A 116 -5.31 -9.85 33.85
N ASP A 117 -5.32 -10.36 32.63
CA ASP A 117 -5.13 -11.79 32.33
C ASP A 117 -3.76 -12.33 32.75
N THR A 118 -2.73 -11.49 32.70
CA THR A 118 -1.37 -11.90 33.08
C THR A 118 -1.16 -11.85 34.59
N ASN A 119 -1.76 -10.86 35.26
CA ASN A 119 -1.64 -10.69 36.70
C ASN A 119 -2.55 -11.64 37.48
N SER A 120 -3.73 -11.93 36.94
CA SER A 120 -4.66 -12.87 37.52
C SER A 120 -4.44 -14.26 36.93
N ASN A 121 -3.92 -15.20 37.71
CA ASN A 121 -3.81 -16.61 37.34
C ASN A 121 -5.19 -17.28 37.29
N TYR A 122 -6.07 -16.89 36.36
CA TYR A 122 -7.36 -17.53 36.15
C TYR A 122 -7.19 -18.76 35.25
N PRO A 123 -7.24 -19.99 35.79
CA PRO A 123 -6.92 -21.20 35.01
C PRO A 123 -8.02 -21.60 34.03
N ASN A 124 -9.27 -21.16 34.23
CA ASN A 124 -10.41 -21.50 33.37
C ASN A 124 -11.41 -20.33 33.25
N ALA A 125 -11.74 -19.93 32.02
CA ALA A 125 -12.70 -18.85 31.74
C ALA A 125 -14.15 -19.19 32.12
N GLU A 126 -14.45 -20.47 32.33
CA GLU A 126 -15.81 -20.96 32.59
C GLU A 126 -16.33 -20.60 33.99
N LYS A 127 -15.44 -20.49 34.99
CA LYS A 127 -15.79 -20.16 36.38
C LYS A 127 -15.78 -18.66 36.69
N LEU A 128 -15.62 -17.84 35.65
CA LEU A 128 -15.37 -16.42 35.79
C LEU A 128 -16.68 -15.61 35.79
N GLU A 129 -16.74 -14.58 36.64
CA GLU A 129 -17.88 -13.67 36.70
C GLU A 129 -18.14 -13.01 35.34
N ARG A 130 -19.41 -12.67 35.04
CA ARG A 130 -19.81 -12.16 33.70
C ARG A 130 -18.98 -10.96 33.25
N ARG A 131 -18.57 -10.08 34.18
CA ARG A 131 -17.76 -8.89 33.89
C ARG A 131 -16.33 -9.25 33.49
N ASP A 132 -15.68 -10.07 34.31
CA ASP A 132 -14.31 -10.52 34.06
C ASP A 132 -14.22 -11.36 32.77
N ARG A 133 -15.24 -12.15 32.47
CA ARG A 133 -15.35 -12.86 31.17
C ARG A 133 -15.41 -11.90 29.99
N ALA A 134 -16.18 -10.81 30.11
CA ALA A 134 -16.28 -9.80 29.06
C ALA A 134 -14.96 -9.04 28.87
N VAL A 135 -14.23 -8.72 29.95
CA VAL A 135 -12.93 -8.07 29.88
C VAL A 135 -11.89 -9.00 29.24
N LEU A 136 -11.81 -10.26 29.67
CA LEU A 136 -10.84 -11.22 29.14
C LEU A 136 -11.09 -11.62 27.68
N ALA A 137 -12.28 -11.38 27.13
CA ALA A 137 -12.55 -11.60 25.71
C ALA A 137 -11.66 -10.75 24.79
N PHE A 138 -11.15 -9.62 25.29
CA PHE A 138 -10.23 -8.74 24.56
C PHE A 138 -8.75 -9.09 24.80
N SER A 139 -8.42 -10.08 25.64
CA SER A 139 -7.03 -10.46 25.94
C SER A 139 -6.32 -10.97 24.70
N LEU A 140 -5.24 -10.29 24.30
CA LEU A 140 -4.43 -10.69 23.16
C LEU A 140 -3.74 -12.03 23.41
N ARG A 141 -3.35 -12.31 24.66
CA ARG A 141 -2.67 -13.57 25.02
C ARG A 141 -3.56 -14.78 24.75
N ARG A 142 -4.80 -14.76 25.24
CA ARG A 142 -5.77 -15.84 25.03
C ARG A 142 -6.20 -15.96 23.57
N ASN A 143 -6.50 -14.84 22.93
CA ASN A 143 -6.89 -14.84 21.53
C ASN A 143 -5.75 -15.37 20.64
N TRP A 144 -4.51 -14.99 20.92
CA TRP A 144 -3.34 -15.53 20.23
C TRP A 144 -3.17 -17.03 20.45
N GLN A 145 -3.27 -17.49 21.70
CA GLN A 145 -3.20 -18.92 22.01
C GLN A 145 -4.32 -19.71 21.33
N ALA A 146 -5.55 -19.18 21.29
CA ALA A 146 -6.66 -19.80 20.58
C ALA A 146 -6.42 -19.85 19.06
N LEU A 147 -5.93 -18.75 18.47
CA LEU A 147 -5.62 -18.66 17.05
C LEU A 147 -4.47 -19.59 16.60
N VAL A 148 -3.47 -19.77 17.46
CA VAL A 148 -2.29 -20.60 17.18
C VAL A 148 -2.48 -22.04 17.67
N SER A 149 -3.48 -22.29 18.52
CA SER A 149 -3.77 -23.64 19.01
C SER A 149 -4.15 -24.56 17.87
N ARG A 150 -3.52 -25.72 17.85
CA ARG A 150 -3.76 -26.73 16.83
C ARG A 150 -5.07 -27.44 17.16
N ARG A 151 -6.14 -27.12 16.42
CA ARG A 151 -7.37 -27.91 16.47
C ARG A 151 -7.07 -29.29 15.90
N THR A 152 -7.31 -30.33 16.68
CA THR A 152 -6.93 -31.72 16.38
C THR A 152 -7.68 -32.33 15.20
N ASP A 153 -8.73 -31.65 14.75
CA ASP A 153 -9.75 -32.21 13.84
C ASP A 153 -9.58 -31.72 12.39
N GLU A 154 -8.53 -30.93 12.10
CA GLU A 154 -8.31 -30.33 10.77
C GLU A 154 -6.89 -30.60 10.23
N LEU A 155 -6.79 -30.86 8.92
CA LEU A 155 -5.52 -31.07 8.20
C LEU A 155 -4.66 -29.77 8.24
N PRO A 156 -3.47 -29.77 8.87
CA PRO A 156 -2.66 -28.55 9.11
C PRO A 156 -2.26 -27.79 7.83
N VAL A 157 -2.18 -28.52 6.72
CA VAL A 157 -1.74 -28.01 5.41
C VAL A 157 -2.68 -26.93 4.85
N ILE A 158 -3.98 -27.00 5.16
CA ILE A 158 -4.98 -26.08 4.59
C ILE A 158 -4.90 -24.66 5.17
N HIS A 159 -4.46 -24.52 6.41
CA HIS A 159 -4.24 -23.20 7.03
C HIS A 159 -2.93 -22.57 6.56
N GLY A 160 -1.91 -23.40 6.35
CA GLY A 160 -0.63 -22.97 5.77
C GLY A 160 -0.81 -22.37 4.38
N ILE A 161 -1.51 -23.06 3.47
CA ILE A 161 -1.70 -22.56 2.10
C ILE A 161 -2.52 -21.26 2.07
N ARG A 162 -3.55 -21.12 2.92
CA ARG A 162 -4.33 -19.89 3.04
C ARG A 162 -3.48 -18.72 3.54
N SER A 163 -2.60 -18.95 4.52
CA SER A 163 -1.67 -17.93 5.02
C SER A 163 -0.64 -17.49 3.97
N VAL A 164 -0.12 -18.44 3.17
CA VAL A 164 0.83 -18.13 2.09
C VAL A 164 0.14 -17.29 1.01
N PHE A 165 -1.09 -17.65 0.61
CA PHE A 165 -1.86 -16.87 -0.35
C PHE A 165 -2.20 -15.47 0.15
N THR A 166 -2.55 -15.30 1.43
CA THR A 166 -2.82 -13.96 1.98
C THR A 166 -1.56 -13.10 2.08
N ILE A 167 -0.41 -13.68 2.43
CA ILE A 167 0.88 -12.99 2.42
C ILE A 167 1.25 -12.56 0.99
N MET A 168 1.12 -13.45 0.01
CA MET A 168 1.37 -13.13 -1.40
C MET A 168 0.45 -12.01 -1.90
N LEU A 169 -0.84 -12.05 -1.55
CA LEU A 169 -1.80 -11.03 -1.95
C LEU A 169 -1.50 -9.67 -1.31
N PHE A 170 -1.11 -9.68 -0.03
CA PHE A 170 -0.65 -8.47 0.66
C PHE A 170 0.60 -7.88 0.00
N ALA A 171 1.59 -8.72 -0.32
CA ALA A 171 2.79 -8.29 -1.02
C ALA A 171 2.46 -7.71 -2.40
N ALA A 172 1.59 -8.37 -3.17
CA ALA A 172 1.18 -7.90 -4.50
C ALA A 172 0.40 -6.58 -4.47
N HIS A 173 -0.28 -6.24 -3.37
CA HIS A 173 -0.98 -4.96 -3.24
C HIS A 173 -0.05 -3.83 -2.77
N LYS A 174 1.08 -4.15 -2.15
CA LYS A 174 2.03 -3.17 -1.59
C LYS A 174 3.24 -2.90 -2.49
N LEU A 175 3.59 -3.84 -3.37
CA LEU A 175 4.57 -3.69 -4.46
C LEU A 175 3.91 -3.10 -5.71
#